data_AF-A0A3M7STU5-F1
#
_entry.id   AF-A0A3M7STU5-F1
#
_cell.length_a   1.000
_cell.length_b   1.000
_cell.length_c   1.000
_cell.angle_alpha   90.00
_cell.angle_beta   90.00
_cell.angle_gamma   90.00
#
_symmetry.space_group_name_H-M   'P 1'
#
loop_
_entity.id
_entity.type
_entity.pdbx_description
1 polymer ?
#
loop_
_entity_poly.entity_id
_entity_poly.type
_entity_poly.pdbx_seq_one_letter_code
_entity_poly.pdbx_strand_id
1 'polypeptide(L)'
;MDDETYRLEKLNFVSNLNGTSIDRIFNILILVPLVYFLSILIKIQLILKFYSLKKIYSIGFWSSFLLDYIFALVPLIFLCTIYEKWSEYFIYGIILTCVVIYLPISKAKKSLKSNNKLPEEIDTLIVKLTISSFRVLLYVFTTISILAVDFKIFPRYLAKTEKYGISIMDLGVGMYIAVHSMKIIRNDRLQQSDSFVSGLLKEFKASSILILIGCLRLLSVKSTNYVEHVSEY
;
A
#
# COMPACT_ATOMS: atom_id res chain seq x y z
N MET A 1 5.51 33.97 18.41
CA MET A 1 5.82 33.68 16.99
C MET A 1 4.78 34.42 16.19
N ASP A 2 5.19 35.32 15.31
CA ASP A 2 4.26 36.07 14.46
C ASP A 2 3.66 35.11 13.42
N ASP A 3 2.36 35.21 13.16
CA ASP A 3 1.66 34.32 12.23
C ASP A 3 2.30 34.31 10.82
N GLU A 4 2.91 35.41 10.39
CA GLU A 4 3.67 35.48 9.14
C GLU A 4 4.96 34.65 9.16
N THR A 5 5.71 34.67 10.28
CA THR A 5 6.95 33.89 10.41
C THR A 5 6.66 32.39 10.35
N TYR A 6 5.61 31.94 11.03
CA TYR A 6 5.15 30.54 10.96
C TYR A 6 4.70 30.14 9.54
N ARG A 7 4.01 31.04 8.83
CA ARG A 7 3.61 30.82 7.43
C ARG A 7 4.82 30.67 6.49
N LEU A 8 5.80 31.54 6.61
CA LEU A 8 7.02 31.49 5.79
C LEU A 8 7.83 30.22 6.06
N GLU A 9 7.96 29.80 7.32
CA GLU A 9 8.60 28.52 7.66
C GLU A 9 7.87 27.33 7.04
N LYS A 10 6.54 27.33 7.06
CA LYS A 10 5.74 26.27 6.44
C LYS A 10 5.85 26.27 4.91
N LEU A 11 5.89 27.44 4.28
CA LEU A 11 6.09 27.58 2.84
C LEU A 11 7.47 27.11 2.39
N ASN A 12 8.51 27.50 3.13
CA ASN A 12 9.89 27.08 2.88
C ASN A 12 10.09 25.58 3.11
N PHE A 13 9.29 24.97 4.00
CA PHE A 13 9.33 23.53 4.24
C PHE A 13 8.72 22.70 3.10
N VAL A 14 7.78 23.27 2.36
CA VAL A 14 7.04 22.60 1.28
C VAL A 14 7.59 22.96 -0.12
N SER A 15 8.37 24.03 -0.24
CA SER A 15 8.89 24.51 -1.52
C SER A 15 10.16 23.80 -2.00
N ASN A 16 10.39 23.82 -3.32
CA ASN A 16 11.57 23.26 -4.01
C ASN A 16 11.71 21.73 -3.89
N LEU A 17 10.59 21.02 -3.87
CA LEU A 17 10.57 19.56 -3.90
C LEU A 17 10.79 19.06 -5.33
N ASN A 18 12.05 18.76 -5.65
CA ASN A 18 12.41 18.03 -6.86
C ASN A 18 12.17 16.53 -6.63
N GLY A 19 11.50 15.87 -7.57
CA GLY A 19 11.24 14.44 -7.50
C GLY A 19 12.49 13.58 -7.64
N THR A 20 12.26 12.27 -7.69
CA THR A 20 13.34 11.28 -7.88
C THR A 20 13.36 10.64 -9.25
N SER A 21 14.47 9.97 -9.50
CA SER A 21 14.64 9.06 -10.63
C SER A 21 13.73 7.84 -10.51
N ILE A 22 13.33 7.34 -11.67
CA ILE A 22 12.32 6.29 -11.84
C ILE A 22 12.75 4.97 -11.17
N ASP A 23 14.02 4.62 -11.29
CA ASP A 23 14.65 3.42 -10.71
C ASP A 23 14.50 3.35 -9.18
N ARG A 24 14.74 4.47 -8.49
CA ARG A 24 14.64 4.53 -7.02
C ARG A 24 13.22 4.26 -6.55
N ILE A 25 12.25 4.78 -7.28
CA ILE A 25 10.83 4.61 -6.97
C ILE A 25 10.38 3.18 -7.26
N PHE A 26 10.83 2.59 -8.37
CA PHE A 26 10.58 1.19 -8.65
C PHE A 26 11.14 0.28 -7.55
N ASN A 27 12.34 0.56 -7.05
CA ASN A 27 12.92 -0.20 -5.95
C ASN A 27 12.05 -0.12 -4.68
N ILE A 28 11.54 1.06 -4.31
CA ILE A 28 10.62 1.20 -3.17
C ILE A 28 9.32 0.44 -3.43
N LEU A 29 8.77 0.57 -4.63
CA LEU A 29 7.52 -0.06 -5.01
C LEU A 29 7.60 -1.59 -4.98
N ILE A 30 8.73 -2.18 -5.39
CA ILE A 30 8.98 -3.63 -5.35
C ILE A 30 9.12 -4.11 -3.90
N LEU A 31 9.63 -3.26 -3.03
CA LEU A 31 9.94 -3.60 -1.65
C LEU A 31 8.66 -3.72 -0.79
N VAL A 32 7.66 -2.86 -1.04
CA VAL A 32 6.35 -2.90 -0.38
C VAL A 32 5.66 -4.29 -0.44
N PRO A 33 5.42 -4.92 -1.61
CA PRO A 33 4.84 -6.26 -1.69
C PRO A 33 5.79 -7.35 -1.18
N LEU A 34 7.11 -7.14 -1.26
CA LEU A 34 8.10 -8.10 -0.74
C LEU A 34 8.03 -8.22 0.78
N VAL A 35 7.93 -7.10 1.50
CA VAL A 35 7.72 -7.07 2.97
C VAL A 35 6.41 -7.73 3.35
N TYR A 36 5.35 -7.43 2.61
CA TYR A 36 4.05 -8.07 2.86
C TYR A 36 4.13 -9.59 2.67
N PHE A 37 4.81 -10.05 1.60
CA PHE A 37 5.04 -11.48 1.37
C PHE A 37 5.85 -12.13 2.50
N LEU A 38 6.90 -11.47 2.99
CA LEU A 38 7.66 -11.93 4.16
C LEU A 38 6.75 -12.09 5.38
N SER A 39 5.87 -11.13 5.66
CA SER A 39 4.95 -11.19 6.79
C SER A 39 3.98 -12.40 6.70
N ILE A 40 3.52 -12.74 5.49
CA ILE A 40 2.71 -13.94 5.24
C ILE A 40 3.53 -15.21 5.51
N LEU A 41 4.78 -15.28 5.05
CA LEU A 41 5.64 -16.45 5.28
C LEU A 41 5.89 -16.69 6.78
N ILE A 42 6.14 -15.62 7.53
CA ILE A 42 6.33 -15.70 8.99
C ILE A 42 5.07 -16.24 9.66
N LYS A 43 3.90 -15.73 9.28
CA LYS A 43 2.60 -16.21 9.78
C LYS A 43 2.37 -17.69 9.49
N ILE A 44 2.62 -18.14 8.25
CA ILE A 44 2.48 -19.55 7.86
C ILE A 44 3.42 -20.42 8.71
N GLN A 45 4.67 -20.01 8.89
CA GLN A 45 5.65 -20.74 9.68
C GLN A 45 5.23 -20.86 11.15
N LEU A 46 4.70 -19.77 11.74
CA LEU A 46 4.14 -19.78 13.09
C LEU A 46 2.97 -20.76 13.19
N ILE A 47 2.00 -20.69 12.27
CA ILE A 47 0.83 -21.58 12.26
C ILE A 47 1.25 -23.05 12.14
N LEU A 48 2.20 -23.38 11.25
CA LEU A 48 2.70 -24.75 11.10
C LEU A 48 3.39 -25.26 12.37
N LYS A 49 4.18 -24.41 13.05
CA LYS A 49 4.84 -24.77 14.31
C LYS A 49 3.83 -24.97 15.44
N PHE A 50 2.78 -24.15 15.52
CA PHE A 50 1.71 -24.30 16.50
C PHE A 50 0.80 -25.50 16.21
N TYR A 51 0.55 -25.83 14.94
CA TYR A 51 -0.19 -27.04 14.55
C TYR A 51 0.53 -28.31 15.02
N SER A 52 1.86 -28.34 14.89
CA SER A 52 2.70 -29.44 15.41
C SER A 52 2.61 -29.63 16.93
N LEU A 53 2.23 -28.59 17.68
CA LEU A 53 2.11 -28.61 19.15
C LEU A 53 0.73 -29.06 19.64
N LYS A 54 -0.15 -29.60 18.75
CA LYS A 54 -1.52 -30.08 19.05
C LYS A 54 -2.45 -29.06 19.75
N LYS A 55 -2.04 -27.80 19.85
CA LYS A 55 -2.83 -26.73 20.45
C LYS A 55 -3.55 -25.97 19.34
N ILE A 56 -4.62 -26.58 18.82
CA ILE A 56 -5.61 -25.92 17.96
C ILE A 56 -6.37 -24.94 18.85
N TYR A 57 -5.80 -23.76 19.04
CA TYR A 57 -6.60 -22.61 19.40
C TYR A 57 -6.43 -21.60 18.28
N SER A 58 -7.54 -21.40 17.58
CA SER A 58 -7.85 -20.25 16.73
C SER A 58 -6.99 -19.08 17.17
N ILE A 59 -6.01 -18.70 16.34
CA ILE A 59 -5.29 -17.45 16.55
C ILE A 59 -6.38 -16.39 16.57
N GLY A 60 -6.67 -15.87 17.76
CA GLY A 60 -7.76 -14.92 17.95
C GLY A 60 -7.53 -13.74 17.00
N PHE A 61 -8.61 -13.17 16.49
CA PHE A 61 -8.57 -12.05 15.54
C PHE A 61 -7.50 -10.99 15.93
N TRP A 62 -7.46 -10.62 17.20
CA TRP A 62 -6.49 -9.67 17.78
C TRP A 62 -5.02 -10.11 17.65
N SER A 63 -4.72 -11.40 17.81
CA SER A 63 -3.36 -11.91 17.65
C SER A 63 -2.91 -11.92 16.19
N SER A 64 -3.80 -12.27 15.26
CA SER A 64 -3.48 -12.16 13.82
C SER A 64 -3.26 -10.71 13.41
N PHE A 65 -4.08 -9.81 13.93
CA PHE A 65 -3.97 -8.37 13.70
C PHE A 65 -2.66 -7.81 14.26
N LEU A 66 -2.27 -8.16 15.48
CA LEU A 66 -0.99 -7.77 16.06
C LEU A 66 0.20 -8.29 15.23
N LEU A 67 0.11 -9.52 14.70
CA LEU A 67 1.13 -10.05 13.80
C LEU A 67 1.19 -9.29 12.47
N ASP A 68 0.05 -8.91 11.88
CA ASP A 68 0.04 -8.05 10.68
C ASP A 68 0.65 -6.68 10.99
N TYR A 69 0.32 -6.12 12.15
CA TYR A 69 0.83 -4.83 12.57
C TYR A 69 2.36 -4.86 12.75
N ILE A 70 2.89 -5.84 13.49
CA ILE A 70 4.32 -5.92 13.78
C ILE A 70 5.13 -6.31 12.54
N PHE A 71 4.65 -7.27 11.73
CA PHE A 71 5.47 -7.83 10.65
C PHE A 71 5.20 -7.22 9.27
N ALA A 72 4.07 -6.55 9.04
CA ALA A 72 3.78 -5.87 7.77
C ALA A 72 3.84 -4.34 7.91
N LEU A 73 3.21 -3.77 8.92
CA LEU A 73 3.11 -2.31 9.08
C LEU A 73 4.40 -1.67 9.57
N VAL A 74 5.00 -2.16 10.67
CA VAL A 74 6.22 -1.57 11.24
C VAL A 74 7.39 -1.53 10.24
N PRO A 75 7.71 -2.61 9.50
CA PRO A 75 8.80 -2.58 8.53
C PRO A 75 8.50 -1.62 7.37
N LEU A 76 7.24 -1.50 6.97
CA LEU A 76 6.80 -0.57 5.91
C LEU A 76 6.91 0.90 6.34
N ILE A 77 6.65 1.22 7.60
CA ILE A 77 6.93 2.55 8.17
C ILE A 77 8.43 2.81 8.21
N PHE A 78 9.21 1.83 8.69
CA PHE A 78 10.67 1.92 8.77
C PHE A 78 11.30 2.21 7.40
N LEU A 79 10.78 1.57 6.35
CA LEU A 79 11.16 1.82 4.97
C LEU A 79 10.99 3.26 4.54
N CYS A 80 9.85 3.88 4.83
CA CYS A 80 9.64 5.29 4.50
C CYS A 80 10.63 6.24 5.22
N THR A 81 11.31 5.79 6.28
CA THR A 81 12.20 6.64 7.11
C THR A 81 13.70 6.45 6.87
N ILE A 82 14.16 5.23 6.53
CA ILE A 82 15.60 4.88 6.52
C ILE A 82 16.14 4.53 5.13
N TYR A 83 15.27 4.57 4.11
CA TYR A 83 15.58 4.08 2.76
C TYR A 83 16.82 4.71 2.10
N GLU A 84 17.14 5.97 2.42
CA GLU A 84 18.10 6.77 1.64
C GLU A 84 19.52 6.17 1.55
N LYS A 85 20.01 5.46 2.58
CA LYS A 85 21.41 4.99 2.63
C LYS A 85 21.62 3.50 2.39
N TRP A 86 20.60 2.67 2.58
CA TRP A 86 20.76 1.20 2.64
C TRP A 86 19.71 0.42 1.83
N SER A 87 18.99 1.09 0.92
CA SER A 87 17.87 0.52 0.16
C SER A 87 18.19 -0.80 -0.53
N GLU A 88 19.30 -0.88 -1.26
CA GLU A 88 19.68 -2.08 -2.02
C GLU A 88 20.00 -3.26 -1.09
N TYR A 89 20.79 -3.01 -0.04
CA TYR A 89 21.11 -4.03 0.97
C TYR A 89 19.86 -4.54 1.68
N PHE A 90 18.88 -3.66 1.92
CA PHE A 90 17.63 -4.03 2.55
C PHE A 90 16.78 -4.94 1.66
N ILE A 91 16.75 -4.69 0.34
CA ILE A 91 16.09 -5.58 -0.63
C ILE A 91 16.73 -6.97 -0.60
N TYR A 92 18.06 -7.05 -0.74
CA TYR A 92 18.77 -8.33 -0.72
C TYR A 92 18.58 -9.06 0.61
N GLY A 93 18.61 -8.34 1.73
CA GLY A 93 18.35 -8.87 3.07
C GLY A 93 16.94 -9.48 3.18
N ILE A 94 15.90 -8.77 2.72
CA ILE A 94 14.53 -9.29 2.73
C ILE A 94 14.42 -10.53 1.83
N ILE A 95 14.95 -10.49 0.60
CA ILE A 95 14.93 -11.65 -0.30
C ILE A 95 15.58 -12.86 0.37
N LEU A 96 16.75 -12.69 0.98
CA LEU A 96 17.44 -13.76 1.69
C LEU A 96 16.58 -14.33 2.84
N THR A 97 15.98 -13.46 3.66
CA THR A 97 15.11 -13.90 4.76
C THR A 97 13.87 -14.65 4.27
N CYS A 98 13.25 -14.19 3.17
CA CYS A 98 12.15 -14.89 2.50
C CYS A 98 12.56 -16.30 2.07
N VAL A 99 13.73 -16.45 1.45
CA VAL A 99 14.24 -17.76 1.01
C VAL A 99 14.47 -18.67 2.20
N VAL A 100 15.16 -18.20 3.25
CA VAL A 100 15.45 -19.00 4.45
C VAL A 100 14.17 -19.48 5.14
N ILE A 101 13.15 -18.63 5.26
CA ILE A 101 11.86 -19.00 5.88
C ILE A 101 11.03 -19.92 4.97
N TYR A 102 11.15 -19.78 3.64
CA TYR A 102 10.41 -20.61 2.70
C TYR A 102 10.89 -22.07 2.66
N LEU A 103 12.20 -22.32 2.83
CA LEU A 103 12.78 -23.66 2.79
C LEU A 103 12.09 -24.69 3.73
N PRO A 104 11.88 -24.44 5.03
CA PRO A 104 11.18 -25.38 5.91
C PRO A 104 9.69 -25.56 5.54
N ILE A 105 9.02 -24.50 5.07
CA ILE A 105 7.63 -24.55 4.60
C ILE A 105 7.52 -25.49 3.38
N SER A 106 8.48 -25.40 2.45
CA SER A 106 8.50 -26.24 1.25
C SER A 106 8.65 -27.73 1.60
N LYS A 107 9.50 -28.06 2.58
CA LYS A 107 9.71 -29.43 3.08
C LYS A 107 8.44 -29.98 3.74
N ALA A 108 7.78 -29.17 4.58
CA ALA A 108 6.51 -29.53 5.21
C ALA A 108 5.37 -29.73 4.18
N LYS A 109 5.28 -28.87 3.16
CA LYS A 109 4.30 -29.04 2.06
C LYS A 109 4.57 -30.28 1.22
N LYS A 110 5.83 -30.62 0.93
CA LYS A 110 6.20 -31.81 0.14
C LYS A 110 5.78 -33.12 0.84
N SER A 111 5.77 -33.13 2.18
CA SER A 111 5.21 -34.22 2.98
C SER A 111 3.69 -34.35 2.89
N LEU A 112 2.98 -33.25 2.58
CA LEU A 112 1.50 -33.20 2.54
C LEU A 112 0.94 -33.34 1.12
N LYS A 113 1.74 -33.08 0.08
CA LYS A 113 1.31 -33.02 -1.32
C LYS A 113 1.18 -34.38 -2.02
N SER A 114 0.95 -35.45 -1.26
CA SER A 114 0.79 -36.81 -1.80
C SER A 114 -0.56 -37.04 -2.49
N ASN A 115 -1.54 -36.14 -2.41
CA ASN A 115 -2.82 -36.33 -3.08
C ASN A 115 -3.38 -35.05 -3.71
N ASN A 116 -3.63 -35.16 -5.01
CA ASN A 116 -4.59 -34.45 -5.86
C ASN A 116 -4.23 -33.08 -6.46
N LYS A 117 -4.59 -32.98 -7.74
CA LYS A 117 -4.60 -31.78 -8.58
C LYS A 117 -5.43 -30.70 -7.90
N LEU A 118 -4.89 -29.47 -7.81
CA LEU A 118 -5.66 -28.34 -7.30
C LEU A 118 -6.81 -28.02 -8.27
N PRO A 119 -8.06 -27.93 -7.82
CA PRO A 119 -9.17 -27.49 -8.65
C PRO A 119 -9.07 -26.01 -9.06
N GLU A 120 -9.50 -25.68 -10.28
CA GLU A 120 -9.47 -24.33 -10.89
C GLU A 120 -10.13 -23.24 -10.01
N GLU A 121 -11.08 -23.63 -9.16
CA GLU A 121 -11.73 -22.71 -8.21
C GLU A 121 -10.73 -22.10 -7.21
N ILE A 122 -9.71 -22.86 -6.79
CA ILE A 122 -8.67 -22.38 -5.86
C ILE A 122 -7.82 -21.30 -6.52
N ASP A 123 -7.49 -21.45 -7.80
CA ASP A 123 -6.71 -20.45 -8.53
C ASP A 123 -7.46 -19.13 -8.65
N THR A 124 -8.78 -19.18 -8.89
CA THR A 124 -9.60 -17.96 -8.90
C THR A 124 -9.65 -17.29 -7.53
N LEU A 125 -9.72 -18.07 -6.45
CA LEU A 125 -9.73 -17.59 -5.08
C LEU A 125 -8.39 -16.96 -4.70
N ILE A 126 -7.28 -17.60 -5.05
CA ILE A 126 -5.92 -17.07 -4.84
C ILE A 126 -5.76 -15.72 -5.53
N VAL A 127 -6.17 -15.59 -6.79
CA VAL A 127 -6.04 -14.31 -7.49
C VAL A 127 -6.91 -13.22 -6.84
N LYS A 128 -8.14 -13.54 -6.43
CA LYS A 128 -9.01 -12.59 -5.71
C LYS A 128 -8.37 -12.12 -4.40
N LEU A 129 -7.83 -13.04 -3.62
CA LEU A 129 -7.13 -12.74 -2.37
C LEU A 129 -5.90 -11.87 -2.62
N THR A 130 -5.08 -12.20 -3.61
CA THR A 130 -3.87 -11.43 -3.96
C THR A 130 -4.19 -9.99 -4.37
N ILE A 131 -5.19 -9.79 -5.24
CA ILE A 131 -5.61 -8.44 -5.66
C ILE A 131 -6.15 -7.65 -4.47
N SER A 132 -6.97 -8.30 -3.62
CA SER A 132 -7.52 -7.64 -2.44
C SER A 132 -6.43 -7.26 -1.44
N SER A 133 -5.45 -8.14 -1.21
CA SER A 133 -4.29 -7.87 -0.35
C SER A 133 -3.43 -6.72 -0.88
N PHE A 134 -3.14 -6.72 -2.19
CA PHE A 134 -2.38 -5.64 -2.82
C PHE A 134 -3.08 -4.29 -2.67
N ARG A 135 -4.41 -4.25 -2.83
CA ARG A 135 -5.20 -3.04 -2.62
C ARG A 135 -5.12 -2.53 -1.18
N VAL A 136 -5.24 -3.41 -0.18
CA VAL A 136 -5.11 -3.02 1.23
C VAL A 136 -3.71 -2.47 1.49
N LEU A 137 -2.68 -3.13 0.96
CA LEU A 137 -1.29 -2.70 1.10
C LEU A 137 -1.07 -1.30 0.50
N LEU A 138 -1.60 -1.04 -0.69
CA LEU A 138 -1.56 0.29 -1.31
C LEU A 138 -2.24 1.34 -0.43
N TYR A 139 -3.43 1.06 0.11
CA TYR A 139 -4.15 2.04 0.95
C TYR A 139 -3.39 2.36 2.22
N VAL A 140 -2.81 1.34 2.85
CA VAL A 140 -2.01 1.51 4.06
C VAL A 140 -0.73 2.28 3.76
N PHE A 141 -0.05 1.97 2.65
CA PHE A 141 1.16 2.67 2.25
C PHE A 141 0.89 4.14 1.90
N THR A 142 -0.23 4.44 1.21
CA THR A 142 -0.60 5.81 0.90
C THR A 142 -1.00 6.60 2.14
N THR A 143 -1.76 6.03 3.07
CA THR A 143 -2.11 6.73 4.32
C THR A 143 -0.88 7.01 5.17
N ILE A 144 0.05 6.07 5.27
CA ILE A 144 1.33 6.29 5.95
C ILE A 144 2.11 7.40 5.26
N SER A 145 2.18 7.41 3.92
CA SER A 145 2.89 8.45 3.17
C SER A 145 2.27 9.84 3.36
N ILE A 146 0.92 9.93 3.37
CA ILE A 146 0.20 11.18 3.63
C ILE A 146 0.43 11.69 5.05
N LEU A 147 0.44 10.81 6.06
CA LEU A 147 0.72 11.19 7.43
C LEU A 147 2.21 11.52 7.64
N ALA A 148 3.10 10.80 6.97
CA ALA A 148 4.53 10.94 7.13
C ALA A 148 5.07 12.26 6.57
N VAL A 149 4.43 12.83 5.54
CA VAL A 149 4.90 14.05 4.85
C VAL A 149 5.01 15.26 5.77
N ASP A 150 4.20 15.32 6.82
CA ASP A 150 4.20 16.39 7.81
C ASP A 150 5.41 16.30 8.76
N PHE A 151 6.09 15.15 8.82
CA PHE A 151 7.26 14.94 9.67
C PHE A 151 8.59 15.15 8.93
N LYS A 152 9.54 15.81 9.58
CA LYS A 152 10.90 16.05 9.03
C LYS A 152 11.67 14.77 8.69
N ILE A 153 11.30 13.63 9.30
CA ILE A 153 11.93 12.32 9.09
C ILE A 153 11.58 11.75 7.70
N PHE A 154 10.45 12.16 7.11
CA PHE A 154 10.06 11.68 5.79
C PHE A 154 10.92 12.33 4.69
N PRO A 155 11.54 11.53 3.81
CA PRO A 155 12.41 12.02 2.74
C PRO A 155 11.61 12.89 1.77
N ARG A 156 12.08 14.13 1.61
CA ARG A 156 11.39 15.17 0.84
C ARG A 156 11.23 14.81 -0.63
N TYR A 157 12.14 14.03 -1.18
CA TYR A 157 12.10 13.58 -2.57
C TYR A 157 10.95 12.58 -2.87
N LEU A 158 10.34 11.99 -1.83
CA LEU A 158 9.15 11.12 -1.95
C LEU A 158 7.82 11.89 -1.83
N ALA A 159 7.90 13.16 -1.37
CA ALA A 159 6.75 14.04 -1.32
C ALA A 159 6.38 14.53 -2.73
N LYS A 160 5.19 15.13 -2.85
CA LYS A 160 4.67 15.69 -4.09
C LYS A 160 5.71 16.56 -4.79
N THR A 161 5.92 16.32 -6.09
CA THR A 161 6.88 17.09 -6.89
C THR A 161 6.27 18.40 -7.38
N GLU A 162 7.03 19.49 -7.39
CA GLU A 162 6.53 20.79 -7.88
C GLU A 162 6.75 21.01 -9.38
N LYS A 163 7.89 20.60 -9.94
CA LYS A 163 8.26 20.92 -11.33
C LYS A 163 8.73 19.73 -12.17
N TYR A 164 9.59 18.87 -11.61
CA TYR A 164 10.22 17.77 -12.34
C TYR A 164 10.43 16.54 -11.46
N GLY A 165 10.45 15.38 -12.11
CA GLY A 165 10.69 14.07 -11.48
C GLY A 165 9.40 13.31 -11.19
N ILE A 166 9.55 12.15 -10.55
CA ILE A 166 8.41 11.35 -10.07
C ILE A 166 8.51 11.23 -8.55
N SER A 167 7.35 11.26 -7.87
CA SER A 167 7.26 10.97 -6.44
C SER A 167 6.34 9.77 -6.17
N ILE A 168 6.48 9.18 -4.97
CA ILE A 168 5.55 8.15 -4.51
C ILE A 168 4.16 8.72 -4.26
N MET A 169 4.08 9.96 -3.79
CA MET A 169 2.81 10.63 -3.51
C MET A 169 1.95 10.78 -4.78
N ASP A 170 2.58 11.11 -5.91
CA ASP A 170 1.89 11.26 -7.20
C ASP A 170 1.50 9.90 -7.81
N LEU A 171 2.35 8.88 -7.63
CA LEU A 171 2.06 7.52 -8.11
C LEU A 171 0.92 6.84 -7.34
N GLY A 172 0.73 7.16 -6.07
CA GLY A 172 -0.28 6.52 -5.22
C GLY A 172 -1.69 6.61 -5.81
N VAL A 173 -2.06 7.77 -6.35
CA VAL A 173 -3.37 7.98 -7.00
C VAL A 173 -3.47 7.17 -8.30
N GLY A 174 -2.41 7.13 -9.11
CA GLY A 174 -2.38 6.33 -10.34
C GLY A 174 -2.54 4.83 -10.06
N MET A 175 -1.86 4.31 -9.04
CA MET A 175 -1.99 2.92 -8.60
C MET A 175 -3.38 2.60 -8.06
N TYR A 176 -4.00 3.53 -7.35
CA TYR A 176 -5.37 3.38 -6.87
C TYR A 176 -6.33 3.15 -8.05
N ILE A 177 -6.24 3.99 -9.08
CA ILE A 177 -7.08 3.85 -10.29
C ILE A 177 -6.80 2.49 -10.96
N ALA A 178 -5.53 2.15 -11.19
CA ALA A 178 -5.16 0.90 -11.85
C ALA A 178 -5.73 -0.35 -11.14
N VAL A 179 -5.63 -0.42 -9.81
CA VAL A 179 -6.12 -1.56 -9.02
C VAL A 179 -7.64 -1.67 -9.03
N HIS A 180 -8.37 -0.55 -9.02
CA HIS A 180 -9.82 -0.57 -9.15
C HIS A 180 -10.26 -0.97 -10.56
N SER A 181 -9.58 -0.51 -11.60
CA SER A 181 -9.84 -0.91 -12.98
C SER A 181 -9.66 -2.42 -13.19
N MET A 182 -8.65 -3.04 -12.58
CA MET A 182 -8.43 -4.49 -12.63
C MET A 182 -9.61 -5.30 -12.07
N LYS A 183 -10.35 -4.75 -11.10
CA LYS A 183 -11.52 -5.41 -10.51
C LYS A 183 -12.73 -5.39 -11.46
N ILE A 184 -12.93 -4.28 -12.18
CA ILE A 184 -14.06 -4.07 -13.11
C ILE A 184 -13.99 -5.06 -14.27
N ILE A 185 -12.81 -5.20 -14.89
CA ILE A 185 -12.55 -6.14 -16.02
C ILE A 185 -12.92 -7.59 -15.69
N ARG A 186 -12.94 -7.96 -14.41
CA ARG A 186 -13.26 -9.32 -13.96
C ARG A 186 -14.70 -9.50 -13.52
N ASN A 187 -15.34 -8.44 -13.00
CA ASN A 187 -16.75 -8.47 -12.62
C ASN A 187 -17.67 -8.41 -13.86
N ASP A 188 -17.26 -7.71 -14.92
CA ASP A 188 -18.00 -7.67 -16.19
C ASP A 188 -18.06 -9.03 -16.90
N ARG A 189 -17.08 -9.91 -16.68
CA ARG A 189 -17.15 -11.31 -17.18
C ARG A 189 -18.18 -12.16 -16.44
N LEU A 190 -18.60 -11.74 -15.25
CA LEU A 190 -19.57 -12.45 -14.39
C LEU A 190 -20.98 -11.83 -14.45
N GLN A 191 -21.10 -10.56 -14.87
CA GLN A 191 -22.37 -9.83 -14.98
C GLN A 191 -22.59 -9.37 -16.43
N GLN A 192 -23.01 -10.29 -17.28
CA GLN A 192 -23.25 -10.03 -18.71
C GLN A 192 -24.62 -9.37 -19.01
N SER A 193 -25.32 -8.83 -18.00
CA SER A 193 -26.75 -8.51 -18.12
C SER A 193 -27.18 -7.08 -17.77
N ASP A 194 -26.27 -6.18 -17.38
CA ASP A 194 -26.61 -4.79 -17.09
C ASP A 194 -26.20 -3.88 -18.27
N SER A 195 -27.10 -2.95 -18.65
CA SER A 195 -26.78 -1.94 -19.65
C SER A 195 -25.59 -1.08 -19.19
N PHE A 196 -24.69 -0.72 -20.11
CA PHE A 196 -23.53 0.15 -19.80
C PHE A 196 -23.94 1.43 -19.07
N VAL A 197 -25.08 2.01 -19.45
CA VAL A 197 -25.63 3.24 -18.85
C VAL A 197 -26.07 3.02 -17.40
N SER A 198 -26.73 1.90 -17.07
CA SER A 198 -27.13 1.60 -15.69
C SER A 198 -25.93 1.33 -14.78
N GLY A 199 -24.89 0.68 -15.29
CA GLY A 199 -23.62 0.51 -14.57
C GLY A 199 -22.96 1.86 -14.26
N LEU A 200 -22.89 2.74 -15.25
CA LEU A 200 -22.27 4.07 -15.12
C LEU A 200 -23.03 4.96 -14.12
N LEU A 201 -24.36 4.96 -14.15
CA LEU A 201 -25.19 5.69 -13.17
C LEU A 201 -25.00 5.17 -11.74
N LYS A 202 -24.82 3.86 -11.56
CA LYS A 202 -24.57 3.25 -10.25
C LYS A 202 -23.21 3.66 -9.69
N GLU A 203 -22.17 3.61 -10.51
CA GLU A 203 -20.82 4.06 -10.12
C GLU A 203 -20.76 5.57 -9.87
N PHE A 204 -21.51 6.37 -10.64
CA PHE A 204 -21.62 7.81 -10.41
C PHE A 204 -22.31 8.10 -9.07
N LYS A 205 -23.39 7.38 -8.76
CA LYS A 205 -24.05 7.47 -7.44
C LYS A 205 -23.11 7.05 -6.31
N ALA A 206 -22.32 5.99 -6.48
CA ALA A 206 -21.32 5.56 -5.50
C ALA A 206 -20.22 6.61 -5.29
N SER A 207 -19.82 7.31 -6.36
CA SER A 207 -18.78 8.34 -6.33
C SER A 207 -19.29 9.71 -5.83
N SER A 208 -20.60 9.91 -5.75
CA SER A 208 -21.22 11.18 -5.33
C SER A 208 -20.74 11.66 -3.96
N ILE A 209 -20.51 10.74 -3.01
CA ILE A 209 -20.01 11.07 -1.68
C ILE A 209 -18.58 11.64 -1.74
N LEU A 210 -17.74 11.14 -2.64
CA LEU A 210 -16.36 11.61 -2.82
C LEU A 210 -16.35 13.00 -3.44
N ILE A 211 -17.23 13.25 -4.42
CA ILE A 211 -17.41 14.57 -5.03
C ILE A 211 -17.84 15.58 -3.95
N LEU A 212 -18.81 15.21 -3.10
CA LEU A 212 -19.28 16.07 -2.02
C LEU A 212 -18.17 16.40 -1.03
N ILE A 213 -17.36 15.41 -0.61
CA ILE A 213 -16.19 15.63 0.26
C ILE A 213 -15.15 16.53 -0.41
N GLY A 214 -14.90 16.36 -1.71
CA GLY A 214 -14.00 17.22 -2.49
C GLY A 214 -14.47 18.67 -2.54
N CYS A 215 -15.77 18.90 -2.79
CA CYS A 215 -16.37 20.23 -2.76
C CYS A 215 -16.29 20.86 -1.36
N LEU A 216 -16.59 20.09 -0.30
CA LEU A 216 -16.45 20.57 1.08
C LEU A 216 -15.02 20.96 1.41
N ARG A 217 -14.03 20.17 0.96
CA ARG A 217 -12.61 20.51 1.12
C ARG A 217 -12.28 21.83 0.40
N LEU A 218 -12.71 22.01 -0.85
CA LEU A 218 -12.47 23.25 -1.60
C LEU A 218 -13.09 24.47 -0.91
N LEU A 219 -14.32 24.36 -0.44
CA LEU A 219 -15.00 25.42 0.31
C LEU A 219 -14.29 25.72 1.63
N SER A 220 -13.85 24.69 2.35
CA SER A 220 -13.12 24.83 3.61
C SER A 220 -11.77 25.54 3.42
N VAL A 221 -11.00 25.15 2.40
CA VAL A 221 -9.69 25.76 2.08
C VAL A 221 -9.87 27.24 1.70
N LYS A 222 -10.84 27.56 0.84
CA LYS A 222 -11.13 28.95 0.45
C LYS A 222 -11.67 29.79 1.61
N SER A 223 -12.53 29.21 2.45
CA SER A 223 -13.11 29.93 3.60
C SER A 223 -12.10 30.20 4.71
N THR A 224 -11.04 29.39 4.82
CA THR A 224 -10.03 29.53 5.88
C THR A 224 -8.83 30.39 5.46
N ASN A 225 -8.85 30.98 4.25
CA ASN A 225 -7.70 31.69 3.66
C ASN A 225 -6.40 30.89 3.83
N TYR A 226 -6.46 29.59 3.55
CA TYR A 226 -5.29 28.73 3.64
C TYR A 226 -4.24 29.20 2.63
N VAL A 227 -2.97 29.13 3.01
CA VAL A 227 -1.87 29.64 2.18
C VAL A 227 -1.71 28.73 0.97
N GLU A 228 -2.10 29.22 -0.20
CA GLU A 228 -1.94 28.55 -1.49
C GLU A 228 -0.58 28.93 -2.09
N HIS A 229 0.23 27.93 -2.44
CA HIS A 229 1.46 28.18 -3.18
C HIS A 229 1.09 28.49 -4.63
N VAL A 230 1.43 29.70 -5.10
CA VAL A 230 1.11 30.18 -6.46
C VAL A 230 1.73 29.31 -7.56
N SER A 231 2.73 28.47 -7.22
CA SER A 231 3.35 27.50 -8.12
C SER A 231 2.55 26.20 -8.34
N GLU A 232 1.46 25.96 -7.61
CA GLU A 232 0.61 24.77 -7.80
C GLU A 232 -0.51 24.96 -8.84
N TYR A 233 -0.66 26.15 -9.43
CA TYR A 233 -1.72 26.49 -10.40
C TYR A 233 -1.16 26.93 -11.77
#